data_AF-A0A2A4AI28-F1
#
_entry.id   AF-A0A2A4AI28-F1
#
_cell.length_a   1.000
_cell.length_b   1.000
_cell.length_c   1.000
_cell.angle_alpha   90.00
_cell.angle_beta   90.00
_cell.angle_gamma   90.00
#
_symmetry.space_group_name_H-M   'P 1'
#
loop_
_entity.id
_entity.type
_entity.pdbx_description
1 polymer ?
#
loop_
_entity_poly.entity_id
_entity_poly.type
_entity_poly.pdbx_seq_one_letter_code
_entity_poly.pdbx_strand_id
1 'polypeptide(L)'
;MIPLKLSVPADSLAHRRRLHVVAATLTTATLTLSACAGGASNDDSHSAPVSTVAPSETTPPTSSQTIEETTSPRPTSTEQKSGGLPKGFLGTPDTADIDFDGTSEGELIPTTMRAGSHQGYDRVVIESAGAGIPRWWAHYTESTSAPGSGFPVPYSGTIALEIGLERTPWPDTQELQDAMLKPNAQTPGAGVVRSVEFVSAFEAQSHFVIGLDKKVPYSITYLDGPPRIVIDFLTNS
;
A
#
# COMPACT_ATOMS: atom_id res chain seq x y z
N MET A 1 16.18 78.43 7.45
CA MET A 1 15.04 79.19 6.89
C MET A 1 14.17 78.25 6.06
N ILE A 2 12.87 78.53 6.04
CA ILE A 2 11.71 77.76 5.49
C ILE A 2 11.50 78.21 4.00
N PRO A 3 10.78 77.53 3.04
CA PRO A 3 9.66 76.54 3.08
C PRO A 3 9.87 75.25 2.21
N LEU A 4 8.91 74.36 1.83
CA LEU A 4 7.44 74.30 2.00
C LEU A 4 6.85 72.90 2.39
N LYS A 5 6.05 72.25 1.50
CA LYS A 5 5.13 71.10 1.72
C LYS A 5 4.68 70.46 0.38
N LEU A 6 4.30 69.17 0.40
CA LEU A 6 3.07 68.52 -0.16
C LEU A 6 3.17 67.02 0.23
N SER A 7 2.28 66.31 0.97
CA SER A 7 0.81 66.14 1.00
C SER A 7 0.31 64.90 0.21
N VAL A 8 0.17 63.71 0.86
CA VAL A 8 -1.13 63.00 1.16
C VAL A 8 -1.62 62.07 0.00
N PRO A 9 -2.43 60.98 0.17
CA PRO A 9 -2.93 60.23 1.35
C PRO A 9 -2.63 58.70 1.41
N ALA A 10 -3.10 58.10 2.51
CA ALA A 10 -3.48 56.72 2.82
C ALA A 10 -3.68 55.64 1.73
N ASP A 11 -3.54 54.37 2.15
CA ASP A 11 -4.75 53.54 2.23
C ASP A 11 -4.75 52.57 3.43
N SER A 12 -5.94 52.20 3.92
CA SER A 12 -6.15 51.41 5.15
C SER A 12 -7.10 50.25 4.90
N LEU A 13 -6.60 49.02 5.01
CA LEU A 13 -7.45 47.81 4.99
C LEU A 13 -7.23 46.95 6.25
N ALA A 14 -7.94 47.32 7.32
CA ALA A 14 -8.15 46.44 8.46
C ALA A 14 -8.89 45.17 8.01
N HIS A 15 -8.20 44.02 8.06
CA HIS A 15 -8.79 42.74 7.69
C HIS A 15 -9.84 42.30 8.72
N ARG A 16 -11.11 42.60 8.44
CA ARG A 16 -12.25 42.23 9.29
C ARG A 16 -12.38 40.70 9.36
N ARG A 17 -11.93 40.11 10.47
CA ARG A 17 -12.26 38.72 10.85
C ARG A 17 -13.78 38.54 10.84
N ARG A 18 -14.31 37.89 9.81
CA ARG A 18 -15.68 37.37 9.81
C ARG A 18 -15.69 36.04 10.55
N LEU A 19 -16.16 36.02 11.80
CA LEU A 19 -16.61 34.76 12.39
C LEU A 19 -17.79 34.26 11.56
N HIS A 20 -17.74 33.01 11.13
CA HIS A 20 -18.89 32.32 10.56
C HIS A 20 -19.37 31.29 11.57
N VAL A 21 -20.35 31.69 12.37
CA VAL A 21 -21.15 30.79 13.19
C VAL A 21 -22.04 30.00 12.24
N VAL A 22 -21.61 28.80 11.88
CA VAL A 22 -22.45 27.86 11.13
C VAL A 22 -23.37 27.16 12.12
N ALA A 23 -24.66 27.48 12.06
CA ALA A 23 -25.68 26.87 12.91
C ALA A 23 -25.97 25.44 12.43
N ALA A 24 -25.95 24.48 13.35
CA ALA A 24 -26.30 23.10 13.06
C ALA A 24 -27.83 22.93 12.99
N THR A 25 -28.35 22.53 11.84
CA THR A 25 -29.77 22.15 11.67
C THR A 25 -29.91 20.64 11.68
N LEU A 26 -30.40 20.08 12.80
CA LEU A 26 -30.85 18.69 12.86
C LEU A 26 -32.17 18.53 12.09
N THR A 27 -32.16 17.81 10.97
CA THR A 27 -33.38 17.31 10.31
C THR A 27 -33.58 15.85 10.66
N THR A 28 -34.44 15.58 11.66
CA THR A 28 -34.89 14.23 12.00
C THR A 28 -35.92 13.74 10.99
N ALA A 29 -35.56 12.77 10.14
CA ALA A 29 -36.49 12.09 9.26
C ALA A 29 -37.04 10.83 9.94
N THR A 30 -38.30 10.86 10.38
CA THR A 30 -39.01 9.69 10.91
C THR A 30 -39.60 8.88 9.77
N LEU A 31 -39.11 7.66 9.53
CA LEU A 31 -39.79 6.69 8.68
C LEU A 31 -40.72 5.81 9.53
N THR A 32 -41.98 5.68 9.09
CA THR A 32 -42.97 4.76 9.65
C THR A 32 -43.73 4.05 8.53
N LEU A 33 -44.38 2.93 8.88
CA LEU A 33 -45.07 1.97 8.00
C LEU A 33 -44.11 1.08 7.16
N SER A 34 -44.42 -0.19 6.85
CA SER A 34 -45.65 -0.94 7.12
C SER A 34 -45.36 -2.39 7.50
N ALA A 35 -46.21 -2.99 8.34
CA ALA A 35 -46.18 -4.42 8.62
C ALA A 35 -47.17 -5.17 7.71
N CYS A 36 -46.71 -6.25 7.07
CA CYS A 36 -47.59 -7.23 6.44
C CYS A 36 -47.36 -8.59 7.12
N ALA A 37 -48.27 -8.95 8.04
CA ALA A 37 -48.35 -10.30 8.57
C ALA A 37 -49.07 -11.20 7.55
N GLY A 38 -48.56 -12.41 7.32
CA GLY A 38 -49.13 -13.34 6.33
C GLY A 38 -48.93 -14.80 6.71
N GLY A 39 -49.99 -15.40 7.26
CA GLY A 39 -50.39 -16.79 7.02
C GLY A 39 -49.40 -17.92 7.36
N ALA A 40 -49.61 -18.54 8.52
CA ALA A 40 -49.04 -19.83 8.90
C ALA A 40 -49.24 -20.97 7.89
N SER A 41 -48.30 -21.94 7.92
CA SER A 41 -48.56 -23.38 7.76
C SER A 41 -47.38 -24.18 8.35
N ASN A 42 -47.52 -24.66 9.58
CA ASN A 42 -46.65 -25.70 10.15
C ASN A 42 -47.47 -26.99 10.28
N ASP A 43 -47.16 -27.98 9.46
CA ASP A 43 -47.56 -29.40 9.55
C ASP A 43 -46.80 -30.14 8.43
N ASP A 44 -46.25 -31.34 8.57
CA ASP A 44 -45.81 -32.08 9.76
C ASP A 44 -44.64 -32.99 9.32
N SER A 45 -43.85 -33.46 10.28
CA SER A 45 -43.05 -34.70 10.30
C SER A 45 -42.77 -35.44 8.97
N HIS A 46 -41.49 -35.68 8.65
CA HIS A 46 -41.03 -37.01 8.17
C HIS A 46 -39.60 -37.30 8.66
N SER A 47 -39.35 -38.57 8.97
CA SER A 47 -38.28 -39.01 9.90
C SER A 47 -36.90 -39.24 9.27
N ALA A 48 -35.87 -38.88 10.05
CA ALA A 48 -34.62 -39.61 10.33
C ALA A 48 -33.68 -40.08 9.17
N PRO A 49 -32.35 -40.11 9.40
CA PRO A 49 -31.37 -40.42 8.35
C PRO A 49 -31.14 -41.92 8.16
N VAL A 50 -30.80 -42.32 6.92
CA VAL A 50 -30.18 -43.62 6.63
C VAL A 50 -28.66 -43.44 6.51
N SER A 51 -27.93 -44.09 7.42
CA SER A 51 -26.50 -44.32 7.29
C SER A 51 -26.24 -45.50 6.35
N THR A 52 -25.35 -45.32 5.37
CA THR A 52 -24.70 -46.43 4.68
C THR A 52 -23.20 -46.22 4.78
N VAL A 53 -22.55 -46.98 5.66
CA VAL A 53 -21.09 -47.08 5.74
C VAL A 53 -20.66 -48.31 4.96
N ALA A 54 -19.72 -48.15 4.04
CA ALA A 54 -19.09 -49.27 3.32
C ALA A 54 -17.56 -49.12 3.43
N PRO A 55 -16.83 -50.12 3.95
CA PRO A 55 -15.37 -50.10 3.96
C PRO A 55 -14.82 -50.69 2.66
N SER A 56 -13.83 -50.01 2.08
CA SER A 56 -12.97 -50.56 1.02
C SER A 56 -11.51 -50.38 1.42
N GLU A 57 -10.90 -51.45 1.93
CA GLU A 57 -9.45 -51.59 1.95
C GLU A 57 -8.93 -51.84 0.52
N THR A 58 -7.68 -51.43 0.22
CA THR A 58 -6.65 -52.25 -0.47
C THR A 58 -5.68 -51.42 -1.33
N THR A 59 -4.45 -51.28 -0.79
CA THR A 59 -3.14 -51.04 -1.45
C THR A 59 -2.85 -49.74 -2.23
N PRO A 60 -1.62 -49.18 -2.07
CA PRO A 60 -1.08 -48.14 -2.94
C PRO A 60 -0.37 -48.74 -4.17
N PRO A 61 -0.46 -48.11 -5.36
CA PRO A 61 0.46 -48.38 -6.45
C PRO A 61 1.79 -47.64 -6.22
N THR A 62 2.88 -48.37 -6.01
CA THR A 62 4.23 -47.86 -6.26
C THR A 62 4.37 -47.58 -7.75
N SER A 63 4.62 -46.32 -8.13
CA SER A 63 4.96 -45.95 -9.49
C SER A 63 6.30 -45.23 -9.50
N SER A 64 7.36 -45.97 -9.83
CA SER A 64 8.68 -45.40 -10.12
C SER A 64 8.62 -44.76 -11.50
N GLN A 65 8.84 -43.45 -11.61
CA GLN A 65 9.07 -42.80 -12.89
C GLN A 65 10.43 -42.09 -12.93
N THR A 66 11.24 -42.65 -13.83
CA THR A 66 12.47 -42.15 -14.43
C THR A 66 12.52 -40.63 -14.61
N ILE A 67 13.69 -40.05 -14.32
CA ILE A 67 14.04 -38.69 -14.72
C ILE A 67 14.36 -38.72 -16.21
N GLU A 68 13.50 -38.14 -17.05
CA GLU A 68 13.84 -37.83 -18.44
C GLU A 68 14.29 -36.36 -18.56
N GLU A 69 15.56 -36.18 -18.88
CA GLU A 69 16.23 -34.90 -19.04
C GLU A 69 15.78 -34.21 -20.34
N THR A 70 14.60 -33.57 -20.29
CA THR A 70 14.10 -32.77 -21.42
C THR A 70 14.85 -31.43 -21.48
N THR A 71 15.81 -31.33 -22.40
CA THR A 71 16.49 -30.07 -22.73
C THR A 71 15.53 -29.07 -23.39
N SER A 72 14.86 -28.26 -22.58
CA SER A 72 14.04 -27.15 -23.05
C SER A 72 14.90 -25.91 -23.34
N PRO A 73 14.71 -25.18 -24.46
CA PRO A 73 15.59 -24.08 -24.84
C PRO A 73 15.49 -22.92 -23.86
N ARG A 74 16.65 -22.55 -23.29
CA ARG A 74 16.85 -21.34 -22.49
C ARG A 74 16.28 -20.12 -23.23
N PRO A 75 15.33 -19.35 -22.65
CA PRO A 75 14.93 -18.09 -23.24
C PRO A 75 16.15 -17.19 -23.32
N THR A 76 16.36 -16.58 -24.48
CA THR A 76 17.46 -15.63 -24.71
C THR A 76 17.31 -14.47 -23.75
N SER A 77 18.11 -14.47 -22.70
CA SER A 77 18.24 -13.32 -21.81
C SER A 77 18.94 -12.23 -22.61
N THR A 78 18.16 -11.26 -23.10
CA THR A 78 18.71 -10.06 -23.74
C THR A 78 19.55 -9.33 -22.70
N GLU A 79 20.87 -9.41 -22.85
CA GLU A 79 21.85 -8.89 -21.91
C GLU A 79 21.90 -7.35 -21.98
N GLN A 80 20.89 -6.71 -21.38
CA GLN A 80 20.72 -5.27 -21.40
C GLN A 80 21.63 -4.59 -20.36
N LYS A 81 22.94 -4.58 -20.67
CA LYS A 81 23.99 -3.67 -20.18
C LYS A 81 23.80 -3.13 -18.74
N SER A 82 23.87 -4.00 -17.74
CA SER A 82 24.08 -3.56 -16.34
C SER A 82 25.54 -3.12 -16.15
N GLY A 83 25.83 -1.90 -16.57
CA GLY A 83 27.17 -1.30 -16.52
C GLY A 83 27.17 0.01 -15.73
N GLY A 84 27.31 -0.09 -14.40
CA GLY A 84 27.55 1.09 -13.53
C GLY A 84 26.65 1.23 -12.30
N LEU A 85 25.73 0.30 -12.02
CA LEU A 85 24.91 0.37 -10.81
C LEU A 85 25.75 0.16 -9.53
N PRO A 86 25.39 0.80 -8.40
CA PRO A 86 26.06 0.59 -7.12
C PRO A 86 26.02 -0.87 -6.66
N LYS A 87 27.06 -1.31 -5.94
CA LYS A 87 27.13 -2.68 -5.43
C LYS A 87 26.00 -2.95 -4.42
N GLY A 88 25.13 -3.90 -4.75
CA GLY A 88 24.00 -4.31 -3.90
C GLY A 88 22.68 -3.61 -4.21
N PHE A 89 22.67 -2.67 -5.16
CA PHE A 89 21.45 -2.16 -5.79
C PHE A 89 20.69 -3.31 -6.47
N LEU A 90 19.36 -3.34 -6.32
CA LEU A 90 18.49 -4.37 -6.89
C LEU A 90 17.64 -3.80 -8.04
N GLY A 91 17.26 -4.66 -9.00
CA GLY A 91 16.45 -4.26 -10.15
C GLY A 91 17.12 -3.27 -11.10
N THR A 92 16.29 -2.60 -11.92
CA THR A 92 16.71 -1.59 -12.90
C THR A 92 16.06 -0.26 -12.51
N PRO A 93 16.82 0.82 -12.28
CA PRO A 93 16.25 2.08 -11.84
C PRO A 93 15.68 2.91 -13.00
N ASP A 94 14.52 3.51 -12.77
CA ASP A 94 13.87 4.51 -13.64
C ASP A 94 13.16 5.57 -12.77
N THR A 95 12.67 6.65 -13.38
CA THR A 95 11.84 7.69 -12.75
C THR A 95 10.38 7.66 -13.19
N ALA A 96 10.04 6.71 -14.07
CA ALA A 96 8.69 6.42 -14.53
C ALA A 96 7.81 5.81 -13.43
N ASP A 97 6.51 5.77 -13.70
CA ASP A 97 5.53 5.07 -12.87
C ASP A 97 5.64 3.56 -13.11
N ILE A 98 5.39 2.77 -12.07
CA ILE A 98 5.42 1.30 -12.09
C ILE A 98 4.01 0.78 -11.83
N ASP A 99 3.58 -0.21 -12.61
CA ASP A 99 2.46 -1.12 -12.31
C ASP A 99 2.98 -2.54 -12.54
N PHE A 100 2.91 -3.39 -11.51
CA PHE A 100 3.41 -4.75 -11.53
C PHE A 100 2.28 -5.74 -11.22
N ASP A 101 2.02 -6.61 -12.19
CA ASP A 101 0.97 -7.62 -12.20
C ASP A 101 1.49 -9.07 -12.09
N GLY A 102 2.79 -9.26 -11.79
CA GLY A 102 3.43 -10.57 -11.64
C GLY A 102 3.05 -11.30 -10.35
N THR A 103 1.80 -11.76 -10.30
CA THR A 103 1.11 -12.27 -9.11
C THR A 103 1.38 -13.75 -8.80
N SER A 104 1.47 -14.10 -7.52
CA SER A 104 1.11 -15.43 -7.02
C SER A 104 0.06 -15.33 -5.91
N GLU A 105 -0.76 -16.38 -5.75
CA GLU A 105 -1.76 -16.44 -4.68
C GLU A 105 -1.12 -16.34 -3.29
N GLY A 106 -1.87 -15.75 -2.37
CA GLY A 106 -1.42 -15.44 -1.02
C GLY A 106 -1.86 -14.06 -0.57
N GLU A 107 -1.68 -13.82 0.72
CA GLU A 107 -2.04 -12.59 1.42
C GLU A 107 -0.81 -12.12 2.20
N LEU A 108 -0.40 -10.87 1.98
CA LEU A 108 0.74 -10.26 2.67
C LEU A 108 0.26 -9.22 3.67
N ILE A 109 0.80 -9.29 4.88
CA ILE A 109 0.51 -8.37 5.97
C ILE A 109 1.77 -7.53 6.20
N PRO A 110 1.83 -6.25 5.79
CA PRO A 110 2.96 -5.39 6.11
C PRO A 110 3.11 -5.21 7.63
N THR A 111 4.23 -5.68 8.19
CA THR A 111 4.48 -5.69 9.64
C THR A 111 5.56 -4.70 10.07
N THR A 112 6.47 -4.33 9.16
CA THR A 112 7.61 -3.46 9.47
C THR A 112 8.06 -2.69 8.24
N MET A 113 8.46 -1.44 8.43
CA MET A 113 9.13 -0.63 7.41
C MET A 113 10.43 -0.04 7.96
N ARG A 114 11.42 0.14 7.10
CA ARG A 114 12.75 0.66 7.46
C ARG A 114 13.41 1.38 6.29
N ALA A 115 14.21 2.40 6.58
CA ALA A 115 15.10 3.06 5.62
C ALA A 115 16.57 2.91 6.04
N GLY A 116 17.49 2.90 5.07
CA GLY A 116 18.93 2.84 5.32
C GLY A 116 19.78 3.30 4.15
N SER A 117 20.88 3.99 4.44
CA SER A 117 21.82 4.46 3.42
C SER A 117 22.89 3.43 3.10
N HIS A 118 23.18 3.27 1.82
CA HIS A 118 24.23 2.43 1.28
C HIS A 118 25.18 3.26 0.39
N GLN A 119 26.26 2.65 -0.10
CA GLN A 119 27.20 3.36 -0.98
C GLN A 119 26.58 3.56 -2.36
N GLY A 120 26.10 4.78 -2.64
CA GLY A 120 25.55 5.17 -3.95
C GLY A 120 24.04 4.99 -4.12
N TYR A 121 23.34 4.51 -3.09
CA TYR A 121 21.89 4.37 -3.05
C TYR A 121 21.37 4.39 -1.62
N ASP A 122 20.12 4.82 -1.45
CA ASP A 122 19.35 4.63 -0.21
C ASP A 122 18.28 3.56 -0.45
N ARG A 123 17.93 2.81 0.59
CA ARG A 123 16.98 1.68 0.51
C ARG A 123 15.84 1.88 1.50
N VAL A 124 14.61 1.68 1.04
CA VAL A 124 13.46 1.39 1.89
C VAL A 124 13.14 -0.11 1.77
N VAL A 125 12.78 -0.73 2.89
CA VAL A 125 12.25 -2.11 2.91
C VAL A 125 10.93 -2.10 3.66
N ILE A 126 9.87 -2.56 3.00
CA ILE A 126 8.61 -2.96 3.62
C ILE A 126 8.67 -4.48 3.77
N GLU A 127 8.60 -4.97 4.99
CA GLU A 127 8.63 -6.38 5.35
C GLU A 127 7.23 -6.84 5.76
N SER A 128 6.84 -8.01 5.28
CA SER A 128 5.50 -8.55 5.44
C SER A 128 5.54 -9.97 6.01
N ALA A 129 4.53 -10.29 6.82
CA ALA A 129 4.16 -11.66 7.14
C ALA A 129 3.23 -12.23 6.05
N GLY A 130 2.99 -13.54 6.09
CA GLY A 130 2.19 -14.25 5.10
C GLY A 130 3.03 -14.87 3.98
N ALA A 131 2.43 -15.05 2.81
CA ALA A 131 3.07 -15.65 1.65
C ALA A 131 2.49 -15.08 0.35
N GLY A 132 3.19 -15.35 -0.77
CA GLY A 132 2.82 -14.87 -2.10
C GLY A 132 3.55 -13.59 -2.51
N ILE A 133 3.50 -13.28 -3.81
CA ILE A 133 4.05 -12.05 -4.39
C ILE A 133 2.87 -11.09 -4.59
N PRO A 134 2.89 -9.86 -4.04
CA PRO A 134 1.77 -8.93 -4.17
C PRO A 134 1.76 -8.29 -5.56
N ARG A 135 0.67 -7.61 -5.92
CA ARG A 135 0.76 -6.57 -6.96
C ARG A 135 1.27 -5.30 -6.31
N TRP A 136 1.95 -4.46 -7.07
CA TRP A 136 2.27 -3.12 -6.60
C TRP A 136 2.24 -2.12 -7.73
N TRP A 137 1.87 -0.90 -7.39
CA TRP A 137 2.06 0.27 -8.23
C TRP A 137 2.88 1.31 -7.45
N ALA A 138 3.60 2.15 -8.19
CA ALA A 138 4.31 3.29 -7.62
C ALA A 138 4.34 4.47 -8.58
N HIS A 139 4.14 5.67 -8.08
CA HIS A 139 4.19 6.90 -8.88
C HIS A 139 4.68 8.09 -8.05
N TYR A 140 5.22 9.09 -8.71
CA TYR A 140 5.71 10.32 -8.06
C TYR A 140 4.59 11.36 -7.94
N THR A 141 4.48 12.04 -6.79
CA THR A 141 3.53 13.13 -6.56
C THR A 141 4.12 14.27 -5.72
N GLU A 142 3.59 15.48 -5.89
CA GLU A 142 3.85 16.66 -5.04
C GLU A 142 2.82 16.81 -3.91
N SER A 143 1.74 16.01 -3.93
CA SER A 143 0.70 16.01 -2.90
C SER A 143 0.00 14.67 -2.83
N THR A 144 -0.14 14.12 -1.63
CA THR A 144 -0.77 12.83 -1.35
C THR A 144 -1.98 13.00 -0.43
N SER A 145 -2.99 12.14 -0.62
CA SER A 145 -4.21 12.11 0.18
C SER A 145 -4.56 10.69 0.61
N ALA A 146 -5.06 10.53 1.84
CA ALA A 146 -5.39 9.24 2.41
C ALA A 146 -6.57 8.60 1.66
N PRO A 147 -6.50 7.31 1.29
CA PRO A 147 -7.56 6.62 0.55
C PRO A 147 -8.88 6.65 1.33
N GLY A 148 -10.00 6.67 0.60
CA GLY A 148 -11.36 6.81 1.14
C GLY A 148 -11.71 8.18 1.73
N SER A 149 -10.85 8.76 2.58
CA SER A 149 -11.12 10.03 3.28
C SER A 149 -10.76 11.30 2.50
N GLY A 150 -9.73 11.23 1.65
CA GLY A 150 -9.20 12.38 0.90
C GLY A 150 -8.43 13.40 1.72
N PHE A 151 -8.20 13.17 3.03
CA PHE A 151 -7.39 14.07 3.86
C PHE A 151 -5.90 14.05 3.44
N PRO A 152 -5.19 15.20 3.46
CA PRO A 152 -3.77 15.22 3.10
C PRO A 152 -2.92 14.31 4.00
N VAL A 153 -2.00 13.55 3.40
CA VAL A 153 -1.01 12.77 4.13
C VAL A 153 0.28 13.60 4.26
N PRO A 154 0.75 13.91 5.47
CA PRO A 154 2.01 14.62 5.65
C PRO A 154 3.20 13.69 5.39
N TYR A 155 4.22 14.19 4.69
CA TYR A 155 5.51 13.53 4.50
C TYR A 155 6.65 14.55 4.58
N SER A 156 7.88 14.10 4.80
CA SER A 156 9.06 14.97 4.78
C SER A 156 9.71 14.99 3.39
N GLY A 157 10.19 16.15 2.92
CA GLY A 157 10.87 16.29 1.63
C GLY A 157 10.20 17.32 0.72
N THR A 158 10.51 17.26 -0.59
CA THR A 158 9.92 18.14 -1.62
C THR A 158 8.99 17.40 -2.58
N ILE A 159 9.12 16.07 -2.67
CA ILE A 159 8.31 15.19 -3.50
C ILE A 159 8.09 13.87 -2.76
N ALA A 160 7.01 13.16 -3.06
CA ALA A 160 6.76 11.82 -2.56
C ALA A 160 6.78 10.79 -3.70
N LEU A 161 7.17 9.56 -3.37
CA LEU A 161 6.77 8.36 -4.10
C LEU A 161 5.62 7.72 -3.34
N GLU A 162 4.42 7.66 -3.93
CA GLU A 162 3.34 6.83 -3.42
C GLU A 162 3.55 5.38 -3.87
N ILE A 163 3.22 4.42 -3.00
CA ILE A 163 3.24 2.99 -3.31
C ILE A 163 1.97 2.34 -2.74
N GLY A 164 1.24 1.63 -3.59
CA GLY A 164 0.19 0.71 -3.17
C GLY A 164 0.66 -0.74 -3.31
N LEU A 165 0.51 -1.54 -2.25
CA LEU A 165 0.67 -3.00 -2.29
C LEU A 165 -0.72 -3.63 -2.28
N GLU A 166 -1.09 -4.39 -3.31
CA GLU A 166 -2.41 -5.05 -3.37
C GLU A 166 -2.37 -6.49 -2.84
N ARG A 167 -3.55 -7.01 -2.51
CA ARG A 167 -3.75 -8.31 -1.84
C ARG A 167 -3.13 -8.33 -0.45
N THR A 168 -3.38 -7.25 0.28
CA THR A 168 -3.13 -7.13 1.71
C THR A 168 -4.45 -7.09 2.46
N PRO A 169 -4.57 -7.69 3.66
CA PRO A 169 -5.84 -7.77 4.37
C PRO A 169 -6.33 -6.39 4.81
N TRP A 170 -7.64 -6.30 5.02
CA TRP A 170 -8.18 -5.31 5.95
C TRP A 170 -8.09 -5.86 7.38
N PRO A 171 -7.55 -5.11 8.37
CA PRO A 171 -7.39 -5.60 9.73
C PRO A 171 -8.70 -5.49 10.55
N ASP A 172 -9.67 -6.36 10.26
CA ASP A 172 -10.93 -6.47 11.03
C ASP A 172 -10.79 -7.29 12.32
N THR A 173 -9.92 -8.30 12.34
CA THR A 173 -9.60 -9.13 13.52
C THR A 173 -8.54 -8.50 14.40
N GLN A 174 -8.52 -8.86 15.70
CA GLN A 174 -7.51 -8.39 16.64
C GLN A 174 -6.11 -8.87 16.24
N GLU A 175 -6.02 -10.11 15.76
CA GLU A 175 -4.81 -10.77 15.28
C GLU A 175 -4.18 -10.01 14.10
N LEU A 176 -4.99 -9.61 13.11
CA LEU A 176 -4.51 -8.79 11.99
C LEU A 176 -4.17 -7.37 12.43
N GLN A 177 -4.96 -6.76 13.32
CA GLN A 177 -4.67 -5.44 13.86
C GLN A 177 -3.32 -5.40 14.57
N ASP A 178 -2.95 -6.45 15.32
CA ASP A 178 -1.69 -6.51 16.06
C ASP A 178 -0.48 -6.96 15.22
N ALA A 179 -0.70 -7.74 14.15
CA ALA A 179 0.34 -8.10 13.20
C ALA A 179 0.69 -6.95 12.23
N MET A 180 -0.30 -6.19 11.75
CA MET A 180 -0.12 -5.16 10.75
C MET A 180 0.49 -3.87 11.34
N LEU A 181 1.23 -3.12 10.52
CA LEU A 181 1.54 -1.72 10.79
C LEU A 181 0.25 -0.96 11.16
N LYS A 182 0.29 -0.14 12.21
CA LYS A 182 -0.85 0.69 12.62
C LYS A 182 -0.99 1.88 11.64
N PRO A 183 -2.21 2.31 11.26
CA PRO A 183 -2.40 3.46 10.35
C PRO A 183 -1.68 4.73 10.82
N ASN A 184 -1.06 5.45 9.90
CA ASN A 184 -0.14 6.58 10.13
C ASN A 184 1.12 6.21 10.94
N ALA A 185 1.55 4.94 10.93
CA ALA A 185 2.88 4.60 11.40
C ALA A 185 3.93 5.30 10.54
N GLN A 186 4.98 5.80 11.18
CA GLN A 186 6.07 6.56 10.54
C GLN A 186 7.41 5.90 10.81
N THR A 187 8.39 6.08 9.93
CA THR A 187 9.78 5.70 10.16
C THR A 187 10.73 6.74 9.56
N PRO A 188 11.79 7.17 10.28
CA PRO A 188 12.78 8.11 9.75
C PRO A 188 13.41 7.62 8.45
N GLY A 189 13.54 8.51 7.47
CA GLY A 189 14.26 8.22 6.23
C GLY A 189 15.79 8.25 6.38
N ALA A 190 16.48 7.76 5.36
CA ALA A 190 17.94 7.76 5.24
C ALA A 190 18.36 8.37 3.90
N GLY A 191 19.39 9.24 3.93
CA GLY A 191 19.87 9.97 2.75
C GLY A 191 18.76 10.76 2.05
N VAL A 192 18.58 10.51 0.75
CA VAL A 192 17.55 11.15 -0.10
C VAL A 192 16.13 10.82 0.35
N VAL A 193 15.93 9.69 1.02
CA VAL A 193 14.68 9.33 1.70
C VAL A 193 14.58 10.13 2.99
N ARG A 194 13.48 10.86 3.17
CA ARG A 194 13.27 11.75 4.31
C ARG A 194 12.29 11.21 5.34
N SER A 195 11.21 10.59 4.89
CA SER A 195 10.34 9.77 5.76
C SER A 195 9.72 8.61 4.99
N VAL A 196 9.29 7.59 5.73
CA VAL A 196 8.49 6.48 5.21
C VAL A 196 7.24 6.40 6.08
N GLU A 197 6.08 6.53 5.45
CA GLU A 197 4.76 6.53 6.08
C GLU A 197 3.99 5.29 5.63
N PHE A 198 3.34 4.59 6.56
CA PHE A 198 2.23 3.68 6.24
C PHE A 198 0.93 4.42 6.51
N VAL A 199 0.16 4.69 5.46
CA VAL A 199 -1.08 5.48 5.54
C VAL A 199 -2.17 4.64 6.19
N SER A 200 -2.62 3.60 5.48
CA SER A 200 -3.59 2.61 5.95
C SER A 200 -3.65 1.43 4.99
N ALA A 201 -4.33 0.36 5.42
CA ALA A 201 -5.04 -0.52 4.50
C ALA A 201 -6.31 0.20 4.01
N PHE A 202 -6.75 -0.07 2.78
CA PHE A 202 -8.05 0.30 2.23
C PHE A 202 -8.32 -0.56 0.98
N GLU A 203 -9.55 -1.04 0.77
CA GLU A 203 -9.96 -1.81 -0.44
C GLU A 203 -8.96 -2.91 -0.89
N ALA A 204 -8.46 -3.71 0.07
CA ALA A 204 -7.45 -4.77 -0.12
C ALA A 204 -6.07 -4.31 -0.63
N GLN A 205 -5.76 -3.01 -0.48
CA GLN A 205 -4.47 -2.39 -0.76
C GLN A 205 -3.88 -1.75 0.51
N SER A 206 -2.56 -1.83 0.67
CA SER A 206 -1.78 -1.13 1.71
C SER A 206 -1.06 0.05 1.09
N HIS A 207 -1.38 1.26 1.54
CA HIS A 207 -0.82 2.50 1.00
C HIS A 207 0.38 3.00 1.82
N PHE A 208 1.45 3.34 1.12
CA PHE A 208 2.68 3.91 1.67
C PHE A 208 3.05 5.20 0.95
N VAL A 209 3.69 6.12 1.69
CA VAL A 209 4.24 7.36 1.14
C VAL A 209 5.71 7.45 1.55
N ILE A 210 6.60 7.54 0.56
CA ILE A 210 8.03 7.74 0.78
C ILE A 210 8.36 9.18 0.41
N GLY A 211 8.60 10.01 1.43
CA GLY A 211 9.01 11.39 1.25
C GLY A 211 10.48 11.50 0.85
N LEU A 212 10.79 12.33 -0.14
CA LEU A 212 12.10 12.42 -0.80
C LEU A 212 12.57 13.87 -0.95
N ASP A 213 13.89 14.11 -0.85
CA ASP A 213 14.48 15.44 -1.07
C ASP A 213 14.37 15.93 -2.52
N LYS A 214 14.44 15.00 -3.47
CA LYS A 214 14.34 15.23 -4.92
C LYS A 214 13.87 13.96 -5.63
N LYS A 215 13.31 14.10 -6.83
CA LYS A 215 13.03 12.97 -7.73
C LYS A 215 14.36 12.33 -8.17
N VAL A 216 14.49 11.01 -7.99
CA VAL A 216 15.66 10.22 -8.39
C VAL A 216 15.25 8.91 -9.06
N PRO A 217 16.10 8.29 -9.90
CA PRO A 217 15.82 6.96 -10.40
C PRO A 217 15.73 5.96 -9.24
N TYR A 218 14.68 5.15 -9.26
CA TYR A 218 14.36 4.15 -8.25
C TYR A 218 13.96 2.82 -8.90
N SER A 219 14.04 1.74 -8.14
CA SER A 219 13.55 0.41 -8.55
C SER A 219 12.75 -0.23 -7.40
N ILE A 220 11.88 -1.17 -7.73
CA ILE A 220 11.16 -2.01 -6.76
C ILE A 220 11.47 -3.47 -7.05
N THR A 221 11.85 -4.23 -6.02
CA THR A 221 12.17 -5.66 -6.10
C THR A 221 11.52 -6.42 -4.95
N TYR A 222 10.86 -7.54 -5.26
CA TYR A 222 10.40 -8.50 -4.25
C TYR A 222 11.53 -9.45 -3.84
N LEU A 223 11.67 -9.69 -2.53
CA LEU A 223 12.52 -10.76 -1.97
C LEU A 223 11.66 -11.65 -1.06
N ASP A 224 11.89 -12.96 -1.12
CA ASP A 224 11.25 -13.93 -0.22
C ASP A 224 12.10 -14.17 1.04
N GLY A 225 11.55 -14.87 2.04
CA GLY A 225 12.25 -15.36 3.23
C GLY A 225 12.93 -14.30 4.11
N PRO A 226 12.20 -13.39 4.78
CA PRO A 226 10.74 -13.18 4.71
C PRO A 226 10.32 -12.34 3.50
N PRO A 227 9.02 -12.33 3.12
CA PRO A 227 8.47 -11.47 2.08
C PRO A 227 8.80 -10.00 2.32
N ARG A 228 9.46 -9.36 1.34
CA ARG A 228 9.90 -7.97 1.41
C ARG A 228 9.73 -7.28 0.06
N ILE A 229 9.15 -6.09 0.08
CA ILE A 229 9.27 -5.13 -1.01
C ILE A 229 10.44 -4.22 -0.69
N VAL A 230 11.46 -4.28 -1.54
CA VAL A 230 12.68 -3.47 -1.45
C VAL A 230 12.63 -2.38 -2.51
N ILE A 231 12.74 -1.13 -2.08
CA ILE A 231 12.78 0.04 -2.94
C ILE A 231 14.16 0.69 -2.83
N ASP A 232 14.92 0.69 -3.92
CA ASP A 232 16.24 1.33 -3.98
C ASP A 232 16.17 2.65 -4.75
N PHE A 233 16.81 3.69 -4.21
CA PHE A 233 16.87 5.04 -4.76
C PHE A 233 18.33 5.43 -5.03
N LEU A 234 18.68 5.85 -6.26
CA LEU A 234 20.04 6.30 -6.54
C LEU A 234 20.36 7.64 -5.86
N THR A 235 21.50 7.75 -5.19
CA THR A 235 21.95 9.01 -4.56
C THR A 235 22.80 9.89 -5.47
N ASN A 236 23.43 9.29 -6.49
CA ASN A 236 24.47 9.92 -7.32
C ASN A 236 23.92 10.40 -8.68
N SER A 237 22.69 10.90 -8.71
CA SER A 237 22.03 11.53 -9.88
C SER A 237 22.01 13.05 -9.76
#